data_AF-A0A7X1TRH8-F1
#
_entry.id   AF-A0A7X1TRH8-F1
#
_cell.length_a   1.000
_cell.length_b   1.000
_cell.length_c   1.000
_cell.angle_alpha   90.00
_cell.angle_beta   90.00
_cell.angle_gamma   90.00
#
_symmetry.space_group_name_H-M   'P 1'
#
loop_
_entity.id
_entity.type
_entity.pdbx_description
1 polymer ?
#
loop_
_entity_poly.entity_id
_entity_poly.type
_entity_poly.pdbx_seq_one_letter_code
_entity_poly.pdbx_strand_id
1 'polypeptide(L)'
;MPRAFLLLLSLCLTACQDREVRDEVTRLEARVTELEARVEALAAAPSVPPDAAATVQQAAATHCANDLSRTLELTRQERGGYPTQDALAVPGSCQGFRVTWERLTSQGYAFRVLDGSGQALASGAGE
;
A
#
# COMPACT_ATOMS: atom_id res chain seq x y z
N MET A 1 57.76 16.28 39.38
CA MET A 1 57.00 17.11 38.41
C MET A 1 56.15 16.35 37.35
N PRO A 2 56.03 15.00 37.27
CA PRO A 2 55.21 14.36 36.21
C PRO A 2 53.70 14.28 36.55
N ARG A 3 53.33 14.43 37.83
CA ARG A 3 51.96 14.20 38.33
C ARG A 3 50.99 15.36 38.04
N ALA A 4 51.50 16.60 37.98
CA ALA A 4 50.72 17.78 37.61
C ALA A 4 50.41 17.81 36.11
N PHE A 5 51.35 17.33 35.28
CA PHE A 5 51.19 17.27 33.83
C PHE A 5 50.11 16.26 33.40
N LEU A 6 50.03 15.12 34.08
CA LEU A 6 48.98 14.11 33.84
C LEU A 6 47.57 14.61 34.17
N LEU A 7 47.40 15.41 35.24
CA LEU A 7 46.10 15.97 35.62
C LEU A 7 45.61 17.04 34.65
N LEU A 8 46.52 17.88 34.14
CA LEU A 8 46.24 18.88 33.10
C LEU A 8 45.82 18.24 31.77
N LEU A 9 46.46 17.14 31.38
CA LEU A 9 46.10 16.38 30.17
C LEU A 9 44.70 15.76 30.25
N SER A 10 44.31 15.20 31.40
CA SER A 10 42.96 14.65 31.60
C SER A 10 41.87 15.72 31.55
N LEU A 11 42.12 16.92 32.08
CA LEU A 11 41.15 18.03 32.04
C LEU A 11 40.96 18.60 30.63
N CYS A 12 42.02 18.64 29.82
CA CYS A 12 41.93 19.06 28.42
C CYS A 12 41.17 18.05 27.56
N LEU A 13 41.34 16.74 27.80
CA LEU A 13 40.63 15.69 27.08
C LEU A 13 39.13 15.67 27.39
N THR A 14 38.74 15.90 28.66
CA THR A 14 37.32 16.00 29.04
C THR A 14 36.64 17.24 28.48
N ALA A 15 37.36 18.38 28.41
CA ALA A 15 36.81 19.63 27.86
C ALA A 15 36.63 19.58 26.34
N CYS A 16 37.45 18.79 25.62
CA CYS A 16 37.26 18.54 24.19
C CYS A 16 36.09 17.60 23.91
N GLN A 17 35.95 16.51 24.68
CA GLN A 17 34.81 15.58 24.55
C GLN A 17 33.46 16.26 24.86
N ASP A 18 33.42 17.13 25.87
CA ASP A 18 32.22 17.89 26.24
C ASP A 18 31.77 18.87 25.14
N ARG A 19 32.71 19.46 24.38
CA ARG A 19 32.37 20.27 23.20
C ARG A 19 31.82 19.43 22.05
N GLU A 20 32.48 18.33 21.74
CA GLU A 20 32.06 17.43 20.66
C GLU A 20 30.66 16.85 20.92
N VAL A 21 30.36 16.49 22.17
CA VAL A 21 29.03 16.04 22.58
C VAL A 21 27.99 17.15 22.42
N ARG A 22 28.30 18.40 22.79
CA ARG A 22 27.37 19.53 22.61
C ARG A 22 27.11 19.85 21.14
N ASP A 23 28.13 19.76 20.30
CA ASP A 23 28.00 19.99 18.86
C ASP A 23 27.12 18.90 18.22
N GLU A 24 27.30 17.64 18.62
CA GLU A 24 26.47 16.52 18.15
C GLU A 24 25.02 16.64 18.64
N VAL A 25 24.80 17.02 19.89
CA VAL A 25 23.45 17.27 20.44
C VAL A 25 22.76 18.39 19.66
N THR A 26 23.46 19.50 19.42
CA THR A 26 22.90 20.64 18.65
C THR A 26 22.53 20.22 17.23
N ARG A 27 23.37 19.39 16.59
CA ARG A 27 23.10 18.84 15.25
C ARG A 27 21.87 17.93 15.25
N LEU A 28 21.74 17.07 16.25
CA LEU A 28 20.60 16.15 16.37
C LEU A 28 19.31 16.91 16.66
N GLU A 29 19.34 17.89 17.55
CA GLU A 29 18.20 18.77 17.84
C GLU A 29 17.71 19.48 16.58
N ALA A 30 18.62 20.06 15.78
CA ALA A 30 18.26 20.69 14.51
C ALA A 30 17.57 19.73 13.54
N ARG A 31 18.06 18.48 13.45
CA ARG A 31 17.45 17.45 12.60
C ARG A 31 16.08 17.01 13.12
N VAL A 32 15.91 16.92 14.43
CA VAL A 32 14.62 16.58 15.04
C VAL A 32 13.61 17.68 14.74
N THR A 33 13.97 18.95 14.95
CA THR A 33 13.08 20.09 14.64
C THR A 33 12.69 20.13 13.16
N GLU A 34 13.64 19.86 12.25
CA GLU A 34 13.34 19.78 10.82
C GLU A 34 12.37 18.64 10.49
N LEU A 35 12.57 17.47 11.10
CA LEU A 35 11.71 16.30 10.90
C LEU A 35 10.31 16.53 11.48
N GLU A 36 10.21 17.13 12.67
CA GLU A 36 8.94 17.50 13.30
C GLU A 36 8.16 18.48 12.41
N ALA A 37 8.83 19.51 11.89
CA ALA A 37 8.20 20.46 10.96
C ALA A 37 7.72 19.78 9.66
N ARG A 38 8.48 18.81 9.14
CA ARG A 38 8.08 18.03 7.96
C ARG A 38 6.89 17.11 8.25
N VAL A 39 6.85 16.49 9.43
CA VAL A 39 5.71 15.65 9.86
C VAL A 39 4.46 16.50 10.05
N GLU A 40 4.59 17.66 10.69
CA GLU A 40 3.47 18.59 10.88
C GLU A 40 2.95 19.12 9.54
N ALA A 41 3.85 19.48 8.61
CA ALA A 41 3.47 19.87 7.26
C ALA A 41 2.77 18.74 6.49
N LEU A 42 3.20 17.50 6.68
CA LEU A 42 2.57 16.33 6.05
C LEU A 42 1.22 16.00 6.69
N ALA A 43 1.08 16.16 8.00
CA ALA A 43 -0.18 15.98 8.72
C ALA A 43 -1.20 17.08 8.39
N ALA A 44 -0.71 18.31 8.12
CA ALA A 44 -1.51 19.43 7.67
C ALA A 44 -1.78 19.41 6.16
N ALA A 45 -1.14 18.51 5.41
CA ALA A 45 -1.44 18.33 3.99
C ALA A 45 -2.90 17.87 3.82
N PRO A 46 -3.61 18.37 2.80
CA PRO A 46 -4.98 17.97 2.56
C PRO A 46 -5.05 16.46 2.39
N SER A 47 -5.95 15.83 3.15
CA SER A 47 -6.27 14.41 2.98
C SER A 47 -6.64 14.15 1.51
N VAL A 48 -6.22 12.99 0.99
CA VAL A 48 -6.70 12.49 -0.32
C VAL A 48 -8.21 12.73 -0.38
N PRO A 49 -8.73 13.38 -1.45
CA PRO A 49 -10.14 13.66 -1.55
C PRO A 49 -10.92 12.36 -1.30
N PRO A 50 -11.99 12.36 -0.49
CA PRO A 50 -12.77 11.14 -0.24
C PRO A 50 -13.22 10.47 -1.55
N ASP A 51 -13.44 11.29 -2.58
CA ASP A 51 -13.83 10.94 -3.94
C ASP A 51 -12.72 10.19 -4.70
N ALA A 52 -11.44 10.46 -4.39
CA ALA A 52 -10.31 9.81 -5.05
C ALA A 52 -10.16 8.36 -4.60
N ALA A 53 -10.41 8.06 -3.32
CA ALA A 53 -10.44 6.69 -2.83
C ALA A 53 -11.55 5.87 -3.50
N ALA A 54 -12.76 6.43 -3.59
CA ALA A 54 -13.88 5.81 -4.30
C ALA A 54 -13.57 5.59 -5.79
N THR A 55 -12.94 6.57 -6.44
CA THR A 55 -12.54 6.47 -7.86
C THR A 55 -11.51 5.37 -8.09
N VAL A 56 -10.49 5.29 -7.23
CA VAL A 56 -9.47 4.24 -7.29
C VAL A 56 -10.09 2.86 -7.06
N GLN A 57 -10.99 2.75 -6.08
CA GLN A 57 -11.68 1.50 -5.77
C GLN A 57 -12.58 1.04 -6.94
N GLN A 58 -13.32 1.98 -7.55
CA GLN A 58 -14.13 1.73 -8.74
C GLN A 58 -13.28 1.28 -9.94
N ALA A 59 -12.13 1.93 -10.17
CA ALA A 59 -11.20 1.56 -11.23
C ALA A 59 -10.59 0.17 -11.00
N ALA A 60 -10.20 -0.15 -9.77
CA ALA A 60 -9.68 -1.47 -9.40
C ALA A 60 -10.75 -2.57 -9.56
N ALA A 61 -12.00 -2.32 -9.17
CA ALA A 61 -13.11 -3.26 -9.38
C ALA A 61 -13.38 -3.51 -10.87
N THR A 62 -13.30 -2.44 -11.69
CA THR A 62 -13.43 -2.54 -13.15
C THR A 62 -12.29 -3.37 -13.76
N HIS A 63 -11.06 -3.18 -13.27
CA HIS A 63 -9.91 -3.99 -13.71
C HIS A 63 -10.09 -5.47 -13.35
N CYS A 64 -10.53 -5.79 -12.13
CA CYS A 64 -10.91 -7.15 -11.74
C CYS A 64 -11.97 -7.75 -12.67
N ALA A 65 -13.05 -7.02 -12.95
CA ALA A 65 -14.12 -7.51 -13.83
C ALA A 65 -13.63 -7.82 -15.26
N ASN A 66 -12.77 -6.97 -15.80
CA ASN A 66 -12.20 -7.16 -17.14
C ASN A 66 -11.26 -8.38 -17.18
N ASP A 67 -10.39 -8.53 -16.18
CA ASP A 67 -9.42 -9.62 -16.10
C ASP A 67 -10.10 -10.98 -15.85
N LEU A 68 -11.14 -10.99 -15.02
CA LEU A 68 -11.98 -12.16 -14.79
C LEU A 68 -12.72 -12.59 -16.07
N SER A 69 -13.36 -11.63 -16.76
CA SER A 69 -14.02 -11.89 -18.05
C SER A 69 -13.03 -12.46 -19.07
N ARG A 70 -11.82 -11.88 -19.16
CA ARG A 70 -10.76 -12.36 -20.05
C ARG A 70 -10.34 -13.80 -19.70
N THR A 71 -10.17 -14.10 -18.43
CA THR A 71 -9.79 -15.45 -17.96
C THR A 71 -10.85 -16.49 -18.32
N LEU A 72 -12.13 -16.14 -18.17
CA LEU A 72 -13.25 -16.99 -18.57
C LEU A 72 -13.25 -17.25 -20.08
N GLU A 73 -13.08 -16.19 -20.89
CA GLU A 73 -13.02 -16.33 -22.35
C GLU A 73 -11.84 -17.18 -22.82
N LEU A 74 -10.65 -16.98 -22.25
CA LEU A 74 -9.48 -17.80 -22.58
C LEU A 74 -9.72 -19.27 -22.23
N THR A 75 -10.29 -19.54 -21.05
CA THR A 75 -10.63 -20.91 -20.64
C THR A 75 -11.64 -21.53 -21.60
N ARG A 76 -12.66 -20.78 -22.03
CA ARG A 76 -13.64 -21.25 -23.03
C ARG A 76 -12.97 -21.57 -24.36
N GLN A 77 -12.07 -20.72 -24.83
CA GLN A 77 -11.33 -20.94 -26.08
C GLN A 77 -10.45 -22.20 -26.01
N GLU A 78 -9.81 -22.45 -24.86
CA GLU A 78 -8.93 -23.60 -24.66
C GLU A 78 -9.68 -24.93 -24.44
N ARG A 79 -10.82 -24.88 -23.74
CA ARG A 79 -11.53 -26.08 -23.25
C ARG A 79 -12.89 -26.32 -23.91
N GLY A 80 -13.35 -25.40 -24.76
CA GLY A 80 -14.65 -25.49 -25.44
C GLY A 80 -15.85 -25.06 -24.58
N GLY A 81 -15.64 -24.55 -23.36
CA GLY A 81 -16.70 -24.10 -22.47
C GLY A 81 -16.15 -23.38 -21.23
N TYR A 82 -16.98 -22.57 -20.57
CA TYR A 82 -16.56 -21.88 -19.35
C TYR A 82 -16.39 -22.87 -18.17
N PRO A 83 -15.48 -22.58 -17.23
CA PRO A 83 -15.21 -23.46 -16.10
C PRO A 83 -16.34 -23.44 -15.07
N THR A 84 -16.41 -24.46 -14.21
CA THR A 84 -17.17 -24.39 -12.96
C THR A 84 -16.47 -23.48 -11.96
N GLN A 85 -17.19 -23.01 -10.94
CA GLN A 85 -16.63 -22.11 -9.94
C GLN A 85 -15.41 -22.70 -9.22
N ASP A 86 -15.43 -23.99 -8.88
CA ASP A 86 -14.32 -24.67 -8.19
C ASP A 86 -13.09 -24.87 -9.08
N ALA A 87 -13.27 -24.86 -10.41
CA ALA A 87 -12.20 -25.02 -11.39
C ALA A 87 -11.61 -23.67 -11.85
N LEU A 88 -12.22 -22.55 -11.43
CA LEU A 88 -11.82 -21.22 -11.83
C LEU A 88 -10.79 -20.65 -10.85
N ALA A 89 -9.57 -20.42 -11.34
CA ALA A 89 -8.61 -19.59 -10.64
C ALA A 89 -9.01 -18.12 -10.81
N VAL A 90 -9.48 -17.50 -9.72
CA VAL A 90 -9.81 -16.07 -9.73
C VAL A 90 -8.51 -15.26 -9.87
N PRO A 91 -8.44 -14.28 -10.80
CA PRO A 91 -7.24 -13.48 -11.01
C PRO A 91 -6.84 -12.67 -9.78
N GLY A 92 -5.54 -12.43 -9.61
CA GLY A 92 -5.00 -11.62 -8.49
C GLY A 92 -5.51 -10.18 -8.48
N SER A 93 -5.91 -9.64 -9.64
CA SER A 93 -6.54 -8.32 -9.78
C SER A 93 -7.87 -8.20 -8.99
N CYS A 94 -8.51 -9.32 -8.65
CA CYS A 94 -9.72 -9.37 -7.84
C CYS A 94 -9.46 -9.49 -6.33
N GLN A 95 -8.20 -9.48 -5.88
CA GLN A 95 -7.88 -9.54 -4.46
C GLN A 95 -8.47 -8.33 -3.73
N GLY A 96 -9.11 -8.58 -2.58
CA GLY A 96 -9.81 -7.55 -1.81
C GLY A 96 -11.24 -7.25 -2.27
N PHE A 97 -11.69 -7.86 -3.36
CA PHE A 97 -13.08 -7.82 -3.80
C PHE A 97 -13.80 -9.15 -3.58
N ARG A 98 -15.13 -9.09 -3.46
CA ARG A 98 -15.98 -10.28 -3.46
C ARG A 98 -16.63 -10.43 -4.83
N VAL A 99 -16.32 -11.53 -5.53
CA VAL A 99 -17.02 -11.89 -6.77
C VAL A 99 -18.24 -12.73 -6.44
N THR A 100 -19.42 -12.29 -6.88
CA THR A 100 -20.68 -13.03 -6.74
C THR A 100 -21.18 -13.44 -8.11
N TRP A 101 -21.45 -14.73 -8.29
CA TRP A 101 -21.98 -15.28 -9.54
C TRP A 101 -23.50 -15.18 -9.56
N GLU A 102 -24.03 -14.57 -10.60
CA GLU A 102 -25.45 -14.63 -10.94
C GLU A 102 -25.70 -15.82 -11.88
N ARG A 103 -24.71 -16.12 -12.72
CA ARG A 103 -24.69 -17.26 -13.64
C ARG A 103 -23.26 -17.69 -13.89
N LEU A 104 -22.99 -18.99 -13.85
CA LEU A 104 -21.78 -19.59 -14.38
C LEU A 104 -22.11 -21.00 -14.87
N THR A 105 -22.24 -21.16 -16.18
CA THR A 105 -22.52 -22.42 -16.86
C THR A 105 -21.50 -22.64 -17.96
N SER A 106 -21.45 -23.82 -18.57
CA SER A 106 -20.54 -24.07 -19.70
C SER A 106 -20.78 -23.16 -20.92
N GLN A 107 -21.93 -22.49 -20.99
CA GLN A 107 -22.39 -21.66 -22.12
C GLN A 107 -22.49 -20.18 -21.79
N GLY A 108 -22.11 -19.75 -20.59
CA GLY A 108 -22.11 -18.32 -20.29
C GLY A 108 -21.93 -18.01 -18.82
N TYR A 109 -21.69 -16.73 -18.57
CA TYR A 109 -21.48 -16.22 -17.22
C TYR A 109 -22.14 -14.86 -17.01
N ALA A 110 -22.40 -14.55 -15.75
CA ALA A 110 -22.76 -13.24 -15.26
C ALA A 110 -22.31 -13.14 -13.80
N PHE A 111 -21.62 -12.06 -13.46
CA PHE A 111 -21.12 -11.84 -12.10
C PHE A 111 -21.12 -10.36 -11.72
N ARG A 112 -21.02 -10.12 -10.41
CA ARG A 112 -20.78 -8.80 -9.83
C ARG A 112 -19.52 -8.81 -8.98
N VAL A 113 -18.77 -7.72 -9.05
CA VAL A 113 -17.62 -7.41 -8.19
C VAL A 113 -18.11 -6.45 -7.11
N LEU A 114 -18.07 -6.92 -5.87
CA LEU A 114 -18.53 -6.19 -4.70
C LEU A 114 -17.32 -5.72 -3.87
N ASP A 115 -17.48 -4.58 -3.20
CA ASP A 115 -16.56 -4.14 -2.16
C ASP A 115 -16.76 -4.92 -0.83
N GLY A 116 -16.04 -4.50 0.22
CA GLY A 116 -16.18 -5.08 1.55
C GLY A 116 -17.53 -4.81 2.24
N SER A 117 -18.29 -3.80 1.77
CA SER A 117 -19.63 -3.48 2.28
C SER A 117 -20.74 -4.26 1.58
N GLY A 118 -20.43 -4.91 0.45
CA GLY A 118 -21.39 -5.61 -0.40
C GLY A 118 -21.99 -4.73 -1.50
N GLN A 119 -21.51 -3.50 -1.68
CA GLN A 119 -21.88 -2.63 -2.78
C GLN A 119 -21.26 -3.15 -4.08
N ALA A 120 -22.07 -3.24 -5.13
CA ALA A 120 -21.58 -3.58 -6.47
C ALA A 120 -20.83 -2.39 -7.07
N LEU A 121 -19.58 -2.63 -7.44
CA LEU A 121 -18.72 -1.65 -8.10
C LEU A 121 -18.57 -1.95 -9.59
N ALA A 122 -18.54 -3.23 -9.99
CA ALA A 122 -18.47 -3.62 -11.39
C ALA A 122 -19.24 -4.92 -11.64
N SER A 123 -19.46 -5.24 -12.91
CA SER A 123 -20.08 -6.49 -13.35
C SER A 123 -19.49 -6.93 -14.68
N GLY A 124 -19.70 -8.20 -15.01
CA GLY A 124 -19.30 -8.77 -16.29
C GLY A 124 -20.26 -9.89 -16.68
N ALA A 125 -20.49 -10.06 -17.99
CA ALA A 125 -21.33 -11.11 -18.54
C ALA A 125 -20.87 -11.50 -19.95
N GLY A 126 -21.10 -12.77 -20.31
CA GLY A 126 -20.78 -13.35 -21.61
C GLY A 126 -21.59 -14.62 -21.90
N GLU A 127 -21.51 -15.07 -23.15
CA GLU A 127 -22.16 -16.27 -23.70
C GLU A 127 -21.15 -17.10 -24.51
#